data_AF-A0A944JRF4-F1
#
_entry.id   AF-A0A944JRF4-F1
#
_cell.length_a   1.000
_cell.length_b   1.000
_cell.length_c   1.000
_cell.angle_alpha   90.00
_cell.angle_beta   90.00
_cell.angle_gamma   90.00
#
_symmetry.space_group_name_H-M   'P 1'
#
loop_
_entity.id
_entity.type
_entity.pdbx_description
1 polymer ?
#
loop_
_entity_poly.entity_id
_entity_poly.type
_entity_poly.pdbx_seq_one_letter_code
_entity_poly.pdbx_strand_id
1 'polypeptide(L)'
;MVAVLAVLISGLGLPAAEAVAKPPKVWVPPNTALPQTQPVKGSEAKPVDAKAPASKPWKPDAKAKAPAGSATVPLGSTGGSGTVAGAKPVQAGELPVWLSARSGPKPSAKLSELATAPAAGDPASGEGSLRVEVKDEAKTRAAGVEGALVALTDAAGSAASGKVQVGFDVSAWSKTTGANWGDRARVVRLPDCALTTPGAEGCTARTPVASHKDASGRLVAEVDAPKGVTSTPSMLKSGGSSALSASPQMLAPQAVALAVEPGPSGASGDYTATPIAPSMSWQSGSNAANFTYGYTVEVPSAIAGAGPSVGLAYDSSSIDGRTAST
;
A
#
# COMPACT_ATOMS: atom_id res chain seq x y z
N MET A 1 -70.54 -30.84 -1.09
CA MET A 1 -70.51 -32.29 -0.79
C MET A 1 -69.04 -32.65 -0.57
N VAL A 2 -68.49 -32.51 0.64
CA VAL A 2 -68.51 -33.50 1.75
C VAL A 2 -68.22 -34.92 1.25
N ALA A 3 -67.00 -35.39 1.49
CA ALA A 3 -66.71 -36.78 1.82
C ALA A 3 -65.36 -36.88 2.54
N VAL A 4 -65.44 -37.02 3.87
CA VAL A 4 -64.41 -37.49 4.78
C VAL A 4 -64.30 -39.01 4.61
N LEU A 5 -63.08 -39.57 4.54
CA LEU A 5 -62.81 -40.99 4.86
C LEU A 5 -61.28 -41.13 5.09
N ALA A 6 -60.82 -41.06 6.33
CA ALA A 6 -60.61 -42.18 7.26
C ALA A 6 -59.33 -42.97 6.98
N VAL A 7 -58.42 -42.81 7.94
CA VAL A 7 -57.09 -43.43 8.10
C VAL A 7 -57.22 -44.94 8.33
N LEU A 8 -56.38 -45.72 7.65
CA LEU A 8 -55.99 -47.08 8.04
C LEU A 8 -54.47 -47.22 7.83
N ILE A 9 -53.69 -46.71 8.79
CA ILE A 9 -52.26 -47.00 8.89
C ILE A 9 -52.15 -48.44 9.40
N SER A 10 -51.89 -49.37 8.49
CA SER A 10 -51.55 -50.74 8.82
C SER A 10 -50.14 -50.74 9.40
N GLY A 11 -50.03 -50.98 10.71
CA GLY A 11 -48.77 -51.19 11.41
C GLY A 11 -48.14 -52.51 10.97
N LEU A 12 -47.26 -52.45 9.97
CA LEU A 12 -46.29 -53.50 9.72
C LEU A 12 -45.14 -53.30 10.71
N GLY A 13 -45.18 -54.06 11.81
CA GLY A 13 -44.04 -54.22 12.69
C GLY A 13 -42.87 -54.79 11.90
N LEU A 14 -41.87 -53.96 11.62
CA LEU A 14 -40.56 -54.43 11.21
C LEU A 14 -39.93 -55.12 12.43
N PRO A 15 -39.62 -56.43 12.39
CA PRO A 15 -38.76 -56.99 13.43
C PRO A 15 -37.40 -56.27 13.33
N ALA A 16 -36.94 -55.74 14.44
CA ALA A 16 -35.55 -55.33 14.60
C ALA A 16 -34.69 -56.58 14.41
N ALA A 17 -34.20 -56.79 13.18
CA ALA A 17 -33.11 -57.70 12.93
C ALA A 17 -31.84 -57.01 13.46
N GLU A 18 -31.53 -57.24 14.73
CA GLU A 18 -30.17 -57.08 15.22
C GLU A 18 -29.29 -58.09 14.48
N ALA A 19 -28.82 -57.70 13.29
CA ALA A 19 -27.74 -58.39 12.62
C ALA A 19 -26.45 -58.06 13.38
N VAL A 20 -26.20 -58.78 14.48
CA VAL A 20 -24.84 -58.99 14.98
C VAL A 20 -24.12 -59.80 13.92
N ALA A 21 -23.64 -59.11 12.88
CA ALA A 21 -22.81 -59.69 11.85
C ALA A 21 -21.47 -60.03 12.51
N LYS A 22 -21.33 -61.28 12.96
CA LYS A 22 -20.00 -61.84 13.26
C LYS A 22 -19.14 -61.61 12.00
N PRO A 23 -17.96 -61.00 12.10
CA PRO A 23 -17.09 -60.83 10.93
C PRO A 23 -16.88 -62.20 10.28
N PRO A 24 -16.89 -62.30 8.94
CA PRO A 24 -16.72 -63.58 8.27
C PRO A 24 -15.42 -64.21 8.77
N LYS A 25 -15.48 -65.48 9.18
CA LYS A 25 -14.29 -66.25 9.51
C LYS A 25 -13.44 -66.36 8.25
N VAL A 26 -12.44 -65.48 8.13
CA VAL A 26 -11.37 -65.63 7.17
C VAL A 26 -10.64 -66.92 7.52
N TRP A 27 -10.82 -67.93 6.69
CA TRP A 27 -10.07 -69.18 6.83
C TRP A 27 -8.60 -68.88 6.53
N VAL A 28 -7.75 -69.01 7.54
CA VAL A 28 -6.30 -68.98 7.39
C VAL A 28 -5.82 -70.44 7.49
N PRO A 29 -5.23 -71.02 6.44
CA PRO A 29 -4.72 -72.37 6.50
C PRO A 29 -3.71 -72.51 7.64
N PRO A 30 -3.81 -73.51 8.52
CA PRO A 30 -2.75 -73.80 9.47
C PRO A 30 -1.49 -74.20 8.66
N ASN A 31 -0.34 -73.61 9.01
CA ASN A 31 0.98 -73.85 8.40
C ASN A 31 1.27 -73.28 7.00
N THR A 32 0.49 -72.36 6.45
CA THR A 32 0.99 -71.53 5.33
C THR A 32 1.73 -70.32 5.87
N ALA A 33 3.05 -70.44 6.04
CA ALA A 33 3.90 -69.29 6.28
C ALA A 33 3.75 -68.34 5.07
N LEU A 34 3.11 -67.18 5.28
CA LEU A 34 3.16 -66.10 4.30
C LEU A 34 4.64 -65.76 4.09
N PRO A 35 5.15 -65.73 2.85
CA PRO A 35 6.54 -65.36 2.62
C PRO A 35 6.75 -63.95 3.19
N GLN A 36 7.53 -63.87 4.26
CA GLN A 36 7.94 -62.60 4.85
C GLN A 36 8.75 -61.87 3.78
N THR A 37 8.17 -60.82 3.19
CA THR A 37 8.93 -59.92 2.32
C THR A 37 10.04 -59.32 3.17
N GLN A 38 11.29 -59.56 2.79
CA GLN A 38 12.41 -58.98 3.54
C GLN A 38 12.28 -57.46 3.53
N PRO A 39 12.40 -56.78 4.69
CA PRO A 39 12.42 -55.33 4.74
C PRO A 39 13.57 -54.85 3.85
N VAL A 40 13.24 -54.07 2.81
CA VAL A 40 14.27 -53.38 2.04
C VAL A 40 14.85 -52.31 2.96
N LYS A 41 16.18 -52.24 3.06
CA LYS A 41 16.86 -51.28 3.94
C LYS A 41 16.58 -49.86 3.45
N GLY A 42 15.55 -49.22 4.01
CA GLY A 42 15.28 -47.81 3.82
C GLY A 42 16.25 -46.97 4.65
N SER A 43 16.77 -45.89 4.07
CA SER A 43 17.47 -44.84 4.81
C SER A 43 16.58 -43.62 4.89
N GLU A 44 16.48 -43.01 6.07
CA GLU A 44 15.87 -41.69 6.19
C GLU A 44 16.70 -40.73 5.33
N ALA A 45 16.05 -40.12 4.33
CA ALA A 45 16.66 -39.00 3.62
C ALA A 45 16.81 -37.88 4.64
N LYS A 46 18.06 -37.47 4.92
CA LYS A 46 18.28 -36.26 5.70
C LYS A 46 17.58 -35.11 4.97
N PRO A 47 16.87 -34.22 5.68
CA PRO A 47 16.40 -32.98 5.07
C PRO A 47 17.58 -32.37 4.33
N VAL A 48 17.44 -32.21 3.02
CA VAL A 48 18.34 -31.30 2.32
C VAL A 48 18.05 -29.96 2.96
N ASP A 49 19.03 -29.42 3.69
CA ASP A 49 19.05 -28.01 4.02
C ASP A 49 19.04 -27.29 2.67
N ALA A 50 17.84 -27.02 2.16
CA ALA A 50 17.64 -26.19 0.99
C ALA A 50 18.11 -24.82 1.42
N LYS A 51 19.42 -24.60 1.28
CA LYS A 51 20.05 -23.31 1.49
C LYS A 51 19.28 -22.40 0.55
N ALA A 52 18.49 -21.49 1.12
CA ALA A 52 17.88 -20.42 0.33
C ALA A 52 18.97 -19.91 -0.60
N PRO A 53 18.68 -19.74 -1.91
CA PRO A 53 19.68 -19.30 -2.87
C PRO A 53 20.44 -18.15 -2.24
N ALA A 54 21.77 -18.22 -2.26
CA ALA A 54 22.62 -17.28 -1.56
C ALA A 54 22.52 -15.89 -2.20
N SER A 55 21.40 -15.21 -1.98
CA SER A 55 21.26 -13.80 -2.26
C SER A 55 22.12 -13.10 -1.21
N LYS A 56 23.20 -12.45 -1.65
CA LYS A 56 23.88 -11.48 -0.79
C LYS A 56 22.81 -10.45 -0.43
N PRO A 57 22.39 -10.34 0.85
CA PRO A 57 21.38 -9.38 1.22
C PRO A 57 21.92 -8.00 0.83
N TRP A 58 21.17 -7.27 0.00
CA TRP A 58 21.54 -5.92 -0.35
C TRP A 58 21.56 -5.09 0.95
N LYS A 59 22.65 -4.37 1.15
CA LYS A 59 22.80 -3.44 2.27
C LYS A 59 22.98 -2.05 1.66
N PRO A 60 22.22 -1.05 2.12
CA PRO A 60 22.49 0.33 1.74
C PRO A 60 23.91 0.70 2.19
N ASP A 61 24.56 1.56 1.40
CA ASP A 61 25.88 2.08 1.78
C ASP A 61 25.74 2.89 3.06
N ALA A 62 26.39 2.44 4.15
CA ALA A 62 26.33 3.09 5.45
C ALA A 62 26.82 4.55 5.45
N LYS A 63 27.57 4.96 4.41
CA LYS A 63 28.07 6.32 4.23
C LYS A 63 27.17 7.18 3.34
N ALA A 64 26.27 6.57 2.56
CA ALA A 64 25.34 7.31 1.74
C ALA A 64 24.32 8.04 2.62
N LYS A 65 24.15 9.33 2.39
CA LYS A 65 23.16 10.15 3.08
C LYS A 65 22.10 10.61 2.09
N ALA A 66 20.84 10.53 2.50
CA ALA A 66 19.76 11.12 1.73
C ALA A 66 19.93 12.66 1.72
N PRO A 67 19.62 13.33 0.60
CA PRO A 67 19.57 14.78 0.55
C PRO A 67 18.59 15.34 1.59
N ALA A 68 19.01 16.37 2.32
CA ALA A 68 18.17 17.08 3.27
C ALA A 68 18.63 18.54 3.36
N GLY A 69 17.68 19.46 3.61
CA GLY A 69 17.98 20.88 3.71
C GLY A 69 16.80 21.74 3.30
N SER A 70 17.02 23.05 3.26
CA SER A 70 15.98 24.02 2.89
C SER A 70 16.52 25.10 1.97
N ALA A 71 15.74 25.50 0.98
CA ALA A 71 16.05 26.60 0.08
C ALA A 71 14.78 27.39 -0.26
N THR A 72 14.94 28.68 -0.53
CA THR A 72 13.85 29.54 -1.03
C THR A 72 14.01 29.69 -2.53
N VAL A 73 12.92 29.46 -3.27
CA VAL A 73 12.89 29.56 -4.73
C VAL A 73 11.94 30.70 -5.12
N PRO A 74 12.43 31.73 -5.83
CA PRO A 74 11.57 32.73 -6.42
C PRO A 74 10.83 32.15 -7.62
N LEU A 75 9.51 32.22 -7.60
CA LEU A 75 8.62 31.94 -8.71
C LEU A 75 8.29 33.27 -9.38
N GLY A 76 9.12 33.67 -10.35
CA GLY A 76 8.92 34.89 -11.13
C GLY A 76 8.45 34.58 -12.54
N SER A 77 7.50 35.38 -13.05
CA SER A 77 7.32 35.52 -14.49
C SER A 77 8.59 36.17 -15.05
N THR A 78 9.29 35.49 -15.96
CA THR A 78 10.19 36.22 -16.85
C THR A 78 9.27 37.05 -17.73
N GLY A 79 9.32 38.37 -17.55
CA GLY A 79 8.35 39.33 -18.04
C GLY A 79 7.86 39.07 -19.47
N GLY A 80 6.55 38.91 -19.59
CA GLY A 80 5.85 38.79 -20.86
C GLY A 80 4.42 38.39 -20.60
N SER A 81 3.48 39.31 -20.85
CA SER A 81 2.05 39.03 -20.94
C SER A 81 1.82 38.03 -22.07
N GLY A 82 1.93 36.76 -21.74
CA GLY A 82 1.85 35.63 -22.65
C GLY A 82 1.65 34.38 -21.81
N THR A 83 0.77 33.49 -22.25
CA THR A 83 0.52 32.20 -21.60
C THR A 83 1.84 31.46 -21.42
N VAL A 84 2.37 31.38 -20.19
CA VAL A 84 3.63 30.69 -19.92
C VAL A 84 3.35 29.20 -19.74
N ALA A 85 3.01 28.54 -20.84
CA ALA A 85 3.29 27.12 -20.97
C ALA A 85 4.81 26.98 -21.17
N GLY A 86 5.56 26.80 -20.08
CA GLY A 86 7.01 26.52 -20.16
C GLY A 86 7.94 27.46 -19.39
N ALA A 87 7.56 27.93 -18.19
CA ALA A 87 8.53 28.58 -17.31
C ALA A 87 9.66 27.59 -16.99
N LYS A 88 10.91 27.99 -17.19
CA LYS A 88 12.05 27.10 -16.92
C LYS A 88 12.05 26.71 -15.43
N PRO A 89 12.14 25.41 -15.11
CA PRO A 89 12.19 24.96 -13.72
C PRO A 89 13.45 25.46 -13.02
N VAL A 90 13.27 26.07 -11.86
CA VAL A 90 14.35 26.61 -11.01
C VAL A 90 14.64 25.61 -9.90
N GLN A 91 15.93 25.28 -9.69
CA GLN A 91 16.35 24.35 -8.64
C GLN A 91 16.29 25.00 -7.25
N ALA A 92 15.87 24.24 -6.26
CA ALA A 92 15.85 24.65 -4.86
C ALA A 92 17.24 24.57 -4.23
N GLY A 93 18.10 25.56 -4.52
CA GLY A 93 19.49 25.56 -4.08
C GLY A 93 20.23 24.33 -4.65
N GLU A 94 20.84 23.53 -3.78
CA GLU A 94 21.50 22.26 -4.16
C GLU A 94 20.58 21.03 -3.97
N LEU A 95 19.32 21.23 -3.57
CA LEU A 95 18.39 20.13 -3.34
C LEU A 95 17.94 19.52 -4.68
N PRO A 96 17.60 18.22 -4.70
CA PRO A 96 17.07 17.52 -5.89
C PRO A 96 15.59 17.84 -6.15
N VAL A 97 15.18 19.10 -5.96
CA VAL A 97 13.81 19.59 -6.15
C VAL A 97 13.84 20.82 -7.04
N TRP A 98 12.95 20.87 -8.02
CA TRP A 98 12.76 22.01 -8.92
C TRP A 98 11.33 22.51 -8.86
N LEU A 99 11.16 23.83 -8.98
CA LEU A 99 9.85 24.47 -9.03
C LEU A 99 9.70 25.31 -10.30
N SER A 100 8.48 25.34 -10.84
CA SER A 100 8.07 26.32 -11.86
C SER A 100 6.62 26.73 -11.64
N ALA A 101 6.31 27.99 -11.94
CA ALA A 101 4.94 28.47 -11.96
C ALA A 101 4.20 27.89 -13.18
N ARG A 102 2.96 27.44 -13.00
CA ARG A 102 2.06 27.07 -14.10
C ARG A 102 0.86 28.00 -14.10
N SER A 103 0.69 28.77 -15.18
CA SER A 103 -0.57 29.48 -15.41
C SER A 103 -1.61 28.43 -15.84
N GLY A 104 -2.76 28.38 -15.16
CA GLY A 104 -3.86 27.51 -15.56
C GLY A 104 -4.34 27.80 -16.99
N PRO A 105 -5.01 26.84 -17.66
CA PRO A 105 -5.59 27.10 -18.97
C PRO A 105 -6.62 28.25 -18.87
N LYS A 106 -6.49 29.26 -19.74
CA LYS A 106 -7.52 30.30 -19.91
C LYS A 106 -8.83 29.61 -20.31
N PRO A 107 -10.00 29.97 -19.72
CA PRO A 107 -11.28 29.53 -20.24
C PRO A 107 -11.40 29.97 -21.71
N SER A 108 -11.86 29.05 -22.55
CA SER A 108 -11.97 29.22 -23.99
C SER A 108 -12.86 30.42 -24.32
N ALA A 109 -12.37 31.31 -25.19
CA ALA A 109 -12.99 32.56 -25.61
C ALA A 109 -14.36 32.44 -26.32
N LYS A 110 -14.96 31.24 -26.37
CA LYS A 110 -16.30 31.02 -26.94
C LYS A 110 -17.44 31.13 -25.93
N LEU A 111 -17.15 31.40 -24.65
CA LEU A 111 -18.16 31.64 -23.61
C LEU A 111 -17.97 32.98 -22.88
N SER A 112 -17.30 33.96 -23.52
CA SER A 112 -17.05 35.28 -22.91
C SER A 112 -17.82 36.44 -23.55
N GLU A 113 -18.68 36.18 -24.54
CA GLU A 113 -19.52 37.24 -25.13
C GLU A 113 -20.72 37.62 -24.24
N LEU A 114 -20.91 36.93 -23.11
CA LEU A 114 -21.94 37.24 -22.11
C LEU A 114 -21.38 37.41 -20.69
N ALA A 115 -20.10 37.80 -20.55
CA ALA A 115 -19.52 38.15 -19.26
C ALA A 115 -19.09 39.63 -19.27
N THR A 116 -19.98 40.48 -18.76
CA THR A 116 -19.68 41.85 -18.34
C THR A 116 -18.41 41.86 -17.50
N ALA A 117 -17.45 42.72 -17.88
CA ALA A 117 -16.22 43.16 -17.21
C ALA A 117 -15.68 42.29 -16.04
N PRO A 118 -14.40 41.85 -16.08
CA PRO A 118 -13.82 41.15 -14.95
C PRO A 118 -13.86 42.06 -13.71
N ALA A 119 -14.56 41.60 -12.68
CA ALA A 119 -14.43 42.16 -11.35
C ALA A 119 -12.96 42.04 -10.93
N ALA A 120 -12.40 43.12 -10.39
CA ALA A 120 -11.09 43.12 -9.77
C ALA A 120 -11.04 42.02 -8.68
N GLY A 121 -10.34 40.92 -8.95
CA GLY A 121 -10.31 39.78 -8.04
C GLY A 121 -9.68 38.48 -8.56
N ASP A 122 -9.31 38.36 -9.84
CA ASP A 122 -8.51 37.21 -10.29
C ASP A 122 -7.07 37.32 -9.73
N PRO A 123 -6.59 36.38 -8.89
CA PRO A 123 -5.21 36.43 -8.42
C PRO A 123 -4.28 36.18 -9.61
N ALA A 124 -3.50 37.19 -9.96
CA ALA A 124 -2.38 37.07 -10.88
C ALA A 124 -1.56 35.84 -10.49
N SER A 125 -1.43 34.89 -11.43
CA SER A 125 -0.53 33.76 -11.27
C SER A 125 0.90 34.26 -11.39
N GLY A 126 1.72 34.03 -10.37
CA GLY A 126 3.16 33.85 -10.58
C GLY A 126 4.09 35.02 -10.26
N GLU A 127 3.91 35.70 -9.13
CA GLU A 127 4.99 36.43 -8.46
C GLU A 127 4.96 36.08 -6.97
N GLY A 128 5.80 35.14 -6.56
CA GLY A 128 5.85 34.65 -5.18
C GLY A 128 7.15 33.92 -4.91
N SER A 129 7.50 33.67 -3.66
CA SER A 129 8.65 32.83 -3.31
C SER A 129 8.16 31.67 -2.46
N LEU A 130 8.59 30.46 -2.79
CA LEU A 130 8.30 29.27 -1.99
C LEU A 130 9.55 28.78 -1.27
N ARG A 131 9.40 28.46 0.00
CA ARG A 131 10.40 27.72 0.76
C ARG A 131 10.16 26.23 0.54
N VAL A 132 11.20 25.57 0.06
CA VAL A 132 11.28 24.11 -0.09
C VAL A 132 12.12 23.57 1.05
N GLU A 133 11.60 22.61 1.79
CA GLU A 133 12.35 21.89 2.80
C GLU A 133 12.28 20.38 2.54
N VAL A 134 13.42 19.77 2.22
CA VAL A 134 13.56 18.31 2.15
C VAL A 134 13.92 17.83 3.55
N LYS A 135 13.03 17.07 4.18
CA LYS A 135 13.20 16.55 5.53
C LYS A 135 14.29 15.49 5.56
N ASP A 136 14.98 15.40 6.70
CA ASP A 136 15.96 14.35 6.96
C ASP A 136 15.31 12.95 7.01
N GLU A 137 16.15 11.92 6.93
CA GLU A 137 15.71 10.53 6.89
C GLU A 137 14.95 10.10 8.16
N ALA A 138 15.29 10.66 9.32
CA ALA A 138 14.63 10.32 10.58
C ALA A 138 13.20 10.86 10.61
N LYS A 139 12.99 12.12 10.24
CA LYS A 139 11.65 12.73 10.12
C LYS A 139 10.82 12.08 9.02
N THR A 140 11.45 11.76 7.89
CA THR A 140 10.79 11.07 6.78
C THR A 140 10.27 9.70 7.21
N ARG A 141 11.11 8.92 7.90
CA ARG A 141 10.71 7.62 8.46
C ARG A 141 9.66 7.75 9.57
N ALA A 142 9.74 8.79 10.40
CA ALA A 142 8.73 9.05 11.42
C ALA A 142 7.33 9.26 10.81
N ALA A 143 7.25 9.90 9.63
CA ALA A 143 6.03 10.06 8.82
C ALA A 143 5.57 8.77 8.10
N GLY A 144 6.29 7.66 8.29
CA GLY A 144 6.05 6.39 7.59
C GLY A 144 6.37 6.45 6.10
N VAL A 145 7.19 7.41 5.67
CA VAL A 145 7.57 7.57 4.26
C VAL A 145 8.89 6.85 4.01
N GLU A 146 8.92 5.98 3.01
CA GLU A 146 10.12 5.28 2.56
C GLU A 146 10.72 5.98 1.33
N GLY A 147 11.37 7.11 1.53
CA GLY A 147 11.91 7.89 0.41
C GLY A 147 12.24 9.32 0.80
N ALA A 148 11.54 10.28 0.19
CA ALA A 148 11.73 11.70 0.43
C ALA A 148 10.44 12.34 0.95
N LEU A 149 10.55 13.17 1.98
CA LEU A 149 9.46 14.03 2.44
C LEU A 149 9.85 15.49 2.23
N VAL A 150 9.02 16.22 1.49
CA VAL A 150 9.25 17.61 1.09
C VAL A 150 8.09 18.47 1.57
N ALA A 151 8.40 19.53 2.31
CA ALA A 151 7.44 20.55 2.71
C ALA A 151 7.61 21.78 1.83
N LEU A 152 6.51 22.27 1.27
CA LEU A 152 6.43 23.55 0.58
C LEU A 152 5.64 24.52 1.44
N THR A 153 6.24 25.64 1.80
CA THR A 153 5.59 26.73 2.51
C THR A 153 5.83 28.05 1.79
N ASP A 154 4.95 29.03 1.98
CA ASP A 154 5.24 30.38 1.50
C ASP A 154 6.51 30.94 2.16
N ALA A 155 7.29 31.67 1.38
CA ALA A 155 8.38 32.47 1.92
C ALA A 155 7.82 33.79 2.49
N ALA A 156 8.39 34.25 3.60
CA ALA A 156 7.97 35.48 4.24
C ALA A 156 8.05 36.66 3.26
N GLY A 157 6.92 37.37 3.07
CA GLY A 157 6.83 38.57 2.25
C GLY A 157 6.38 38.38 0.80
N SER A 158 6.16 37.15 0.30
CA SER A 158 5.59 36.92 -1.04
C SER A 158 4.94 35.53 -1.15
N ALA A 159 3.60 35.49 -1.01
CA ALA A 159 2.84 34.24 -1.14
C ALA A 159 2.71 33.84 -2.62
N ALA A 160 2.98 32.57 -2.93
CA ALA A 160 2.75 32.06 -4.27
C ALA A 160 1.25 31.75 -4.45
N SER A 161 0.73 32.02 -5.65
CA SER A 161 -0.67 31.76 -6.00
C SER A 161 -0.76 30.78 -7.18
N GLY A 162 -1.83 29.98 -7.20
CA GLY A 162 -2.14 29.09 -8.33
C GLY A 162 -1.46 27.72 -8.27
N LYS A 163 -1.31 27.09 -9.44
CA LYS A 163 -0.67 25.77 -9.58
C LYS A 163 0.85 25.94 -9.73
N VAL A 164 1.59 25.14 -8.99
CA VAL A 164 3.04 25.05 -9.06
C VAL A 164 3.39 23.65 -9.54
N GLN A 165 4.28 23.58 -10.53
CA GLN A 165 4.87 22.32 -10.95
C GLN A 165 6.11 22.06 -10.10
N VAL A 166 6.18 20.87 -9.52
CA VAL A 166 7.27 20.41 -8.65
C VAL A 166 7.93 19.22 -9.33
N GLY A 167 9.23 19.29 -9.58
CA GLY A 167 10.03 18.21 -10.14
C GLY A 167 10.98 17.63 -9.11
N PHE A 168 11.06 16.30 -9.05
CA PHE A 168 11.96 15.57 -8.16
C PHE A 168 12.97 14.76 -8.98
N ASP A 169 14.26 14.93 -8.71
CA ASP A 169 15.28 14.03 -9.24
C ASP A 169 15.41 12.81 -8.33
N VAL A 170 14.66 11.76 -8.67
CA VAL A 170 14.62 10.50 -7.91
C VAL A 170 15.97 9.78 -7.86
N SER A 171 16.91 10.09 -8.77
CA SER A 171 18.25 9.49 -8.77
C SER A 171 19.08 9.90 -7.55
N ALA A 172 18.75 11.03 -6.92
CA ALA A 172 19.43 11.52 -5.72
C ALA A 172 19.27 10.58 -4.51
N TRP A 173 18.27 9.70 -4.51
CA TRP A 173 18.04 8.69 -3.47
C TRP A 173 18.48 7.28 -3.87
N SER A 174 19.04 7.08 -5.06
CA SER A 174 19.44 5.76 -5.57
C SER A 174 20.47 5.02 -4.72
N LYS A 175 21.28 5.75 -3.93
CA LYS A 175 22.31 5.17 -3.05
C LYS A 175 21.79 4.79 -1.66
N THR A 176 20.67 5.36 -1.24
CA THR A 176 20.04 5.11 0.07
C THR A 176 18.81 4.22 -0.03
N THR A 177 18.31 3.99 -1.24
CA THR A 177 17.13 3.16 -1.52
C THR A 177 17.52 1.96 -2.40
N GLY A 178 16.84 0.83 -2.20
CA GLY A 178 17.10 -0.41 -2.94
C GLY A 178 15.89 -0.85 -3.77
N ALA A 179 15.93 -2.08 -4.30
CA ALA A 179 14.77 -2.73 -4.93
C ALA A 179 14.09 -1.88 -6.04
N ASN A 180 14.91 -1.29 -6.92
CA ASN A 180 14.49 -0.42 -8.02
C ASN A 180 13.51 0.69 -7.61
N TRP A 181 13.72 1.27 -6.42
CA TRP A 181 12.85 2.32 -5.85
C TRP A 181 12.52 3.44 -6.84
N GLY A 182 13.51 3.93 -7.61
CA GLY A 182 13.33 5.02 -8.58
C GLY A 182 12.42 4.69 -9.78
N ASP A 183 12.20 3.40 -10.08
CA ASP A 183 11.27 2.95 -11.14
C ASP A 183 9.83 2.91 -10.65
N ARG A 184 9.65 2.88 -9.32
CA ARG A 184 8.37 2.81 -8.63
C ARG A 184 8.00 4.11 -7.94
N ALA A 185 8.90 5.09 -7.95
CA ALA A 185 8.71 6.36 -7.28
C ALA A 185 7.44 7.05 -7.80
N ARG A 186 6.54 7.37 -6.88
CA ARG A 186 5.31 8.13 -7.11
C ARG A 186 5.26 9.31 -6.15
N VAL A 187 4.55 10.36 -6.55
CA VAL A 187 4.29 11.51 -5.67
C VAL A 187 2.95 11.31 -4.96
N VAL A 188 2.96 11.43 -3.64
CA VAL A 188 1.75 11.44 -2.82
C VAL A 188 1.75 12.69 -1.95
N ARG A 189 0.55 13.19 -1.66
CA ARG A 189 0.34 14.28 -0.71
C ARG A 189 -0.04 13.70 0.64
N LEU A 190 0.63 14.16 1.69
CA LEU A 190 0.28 13.86 3.07
C LEU A 190 -0.49 15.04 3.68
N PRO A 191 -1.27 14.79 4.73
CA PRO A 191 -1.81 15.87 5.57
C PRO A 191 -0.68 16.64 6.24
N ASP A 192 -0.90 17.92 6.55
CA ASP A 192 0.07 18.80 7.22
C ASP A 192 0.55 18.21 8.56
N CYS A 193 -0.31 17.45 9.25
CA CYS A 193 0.04 16.78 10.49
C CYS A 193 1.11 15.70 10.34
N ALA A 194 1.40 15.21 9.13
CA ALA A 194 2.56 14.35 8.89
C ALA A 194 3.90 15.06 9.13
N LEU A 195 3.94 16.40 9.04
CA LEU A 195 5.14 17.20 9.27
C LEU A 195 5.38 17.54 10.75
N THR A 196 4.32 17.57 11.56
CA THR A 196 4.36 18.01 12.96
C THR A 196 4.08 16.88 13.95
N THR A 197 3.16 15.98 13.62
CA THR A 197 2.68 14.89 14.50
C THR A 197 2.44 13.60 13.70
N PRO A 198 3.49 13.03 13.07
CA PRO A 198 3.35 11.97 12.08
C PRO A 198 2.70 10.66 12.57
N GLY A 199 2.73 10.39 13.87
CA GLY A 199 2.15 9.18 14.47
C GLY A 199 0.67 9.30 14.87
N ALA A 200 0.04 10.47 14.69
CA ALA A 200 -1.37 10.65 15.00
C ALA A 200 -2.27 9.99 13.94
N GLU A 201 -3.47 9.58 14.36
CA GLU A 201 -4.45 8.97 13.48
C GLU A 201 -4.78 9.89 12.29
N GLY A 202 -4.79 9.34 11.09
CA GLY A 202 -5.03 10.09 9.86
C GLY A 202 -3.81 10.83 9.29
N CYS A 203 -2.72 11.03 10.05
CA CYS A 203 -1.50 11.69 9.54
C CYS A 203 -0.68 10.83 8.59
N THR A 204 -1.04 9.56 8.48
CA THR A 204 -0.49 8.63 7.50
C THR A 204 -1.39 8.43 6.28
N ALA A 205 -2.44 9.23 6.07
CA ALA A 205 -3.19 9.18 4.82
C ALA A 205 -2.32 9.60 3.62
N ARG A 206 -2.41 8.88 2.49
CA ARG A 206 -1.72 9.24 1.23
C ARG A 206 -2.79 9.62 0.20
N THR A 207 -2.71 10.84 -0.34
CA THR A 207 -3.50 11.24 -1.51
C THR A 207 -2.60 11.17 -2.74
N PRO A 208 -2.83 10.26 -3.69
CA PRO A 208 -2.02 10.18 -4.92
C PRO A 208 -2.02 11.52 -5.68
N VAL A 209 -0.85 11.96 -6.11
CA VAL A 209 -0.71 13.14 -6.98
C VAL A 209 -0.30 12.64 -8.36
N ALA A 210 -1.03 13.07 -9.40
CA ALA A 210 -0.68 12.74 -10.77
C ALA A 210 0.73 13.26 -11.09
N SER A 211 1.61 12.34 -11.51
CA SER A 211 3.00 12.64 -11.81
C SER A 211 3.49 11.87 -13.03
N HIS A 212 4.43 12.42 -13.77
CA HIS A 212 5.08 11.77 -14.91
C HIS A 212 6.58 12.09 -14.93
N LYS A 213 7.39 11.33 -15.67
CA LYS A 213 8.80 11.68 -15.90
C LYS A 213 8.91 12.67 -17.05
N ASP A 214 9.63 13.77 -16.85
CA ASP A 214 9.93 14.74 -17.91
C ASP A 214 11.09 14.26 -18.80
N ALA A 215 11.44 15.03 -19.83
CA ALA A 215 12.54 14.70 -20.75
C ALA A 215 13.92 14.61 -20.06
N SER A 216 14.07 15.20 -18.87
CA SER A 216 15.28 15.09 -18.05
C SER A 216 15.26 13.90 -17.07
N GLY A 217 14.18 13.12 -17.06
CA GLY A 217 14.00 11.97 -16.16
C GLY A 217 13.49 12.33 -14.76
N ARG A 218 13.17 13.61 -14.49
CA ARG A 218 12.64 14.06 -13.19
C ARG A 218 11.16 13.69 -13.09
N LEU A 219 10.75 13.27 -11.90
CA LEU A 219 9.35 13.01 -11.59
C LEU A 219 8.65 14.35 -11.31
N VAL A 220 7.82 14.81 -12.26
CA VAL A 220 7.12 16.09 -12.19
C VAL A 220 5.65 15.89 -11.81
N ALA A 221 5.19 16.71 -10.88
CA ALA A 221 3.82 16.72 -10.37
C ALA A 221 3.29 18.15 -10.27
N GLU A 222 1.98 18.32 -10.37
CA GLU A 222 1.33 19.62 -10.18
C GLU A 222 0.61 19.67 -8.85
N VAL A 223 0.85 20.73 -8.10
CA VAL A 223 0.25 20.96 -6.79
C VAL A 223 -0.25 22.39 -6.69
N ASP A 224 -1.26 22.60 -5.85
CA ASP A 224 -1.66 23.94 -5.46
C ASP A 224 -0.57 24.56 -4.59
N ALA A 225 -0.26 25.84 -4.81
CA ALA A 225 0.60 26.57 -3.91
C ALA A 225 -0.01 26.57 -2.48
N PRO A 226 0.82 26.52 -1.43
CA PRO A 226 0.35 26.72 -0.06
C PRO A 226 -0.46 28.02 0.00
N LYS A 227 -1.64 27.97 0.60
CA LYS A 227 -2.45 29.17 0.80
C LYS A 227 -1.88 29.92 2.00
N GLY A 228 -1.07 30.93 1.72
CA GLY A 228 -0.73 31.92 2.72
C GLY A 228 -2.02 32.54 3.26
N VAL A 229 -2.17 32.55 4.58
CA VAL A 229 -3.22 33.35 5.20
C VAL A 229 -2.80 34.80 4.97
N THR A 230 -3.27 35.39 3.88
CA THR A 230 -3.21 36.83 3.73
C THR A 230 -4.10 37.38 4.82
N SER A 231 -3.49 37.73 5.96
CA SER A 231 -4.11 38.60 6.94
C SER A 231 -4.42 39.90 6.21
N THR A 232 -5.58 39.97 5.56
CA THR A 232 -6.17 41.24 5.22
C THR A 232 -6.57 41.82 6.57
N PRO A 233 -5.94 42.90 7.05
CA PRO A 233 -6.52 43.63 8.17
C PRO A 233 -7.87 44.12 7.67
N SER A 234 -8.93 43.38 8.00
CA SER A 234 -10.28 43.84 7.83
C SER A 234 -10.42 45.00 8.79
N MET A 235 -10.16 46.21 8.29
CA MET A 235 -10.44 47.45 9.00
C MET A 235 -11.97 47.58 9.07
N LEU A 236 -12.61 46.78 9.91
CA LEU A 236 -13.91 47.13 10.44
C LEU A 236 -13.68 48.37 11.28
N LYS A 237 -14.04 49.51 10.70
CA LYS A 237 -14.17 50.76 11.42
C LYS A 237 -15.31 50.60 12.42
N SER A 238 -14.99 50.13 13.62
CA SER A 238 -15.87 50.22 14.78
C SER A 238 -15.11 50.95 15.88
N GLY A 239 -15.50 52.20 16.11
CA GLY A 239 -15.14 52.89 17.34
C GLY A 239 -15.72 52.13 18.53
N GLY A 240 -14.91 51.97 19.58
CA GLY A 240 -15.34 51.34 20.82
C GLY A 240 -14.22 50.53 21.44
N SER A 241 -13.57 51.10 22.45
CA SER A 241 -12.54 50.50 23.28
C SER A 241 -12.99 49.14 23.84
N SER A 242 -12.25 48.07 23.51
CA SER A 242 -11.98 46.98 24.43
C SER A 242 -10.77 46.18 23.93
N ALA A 243 -9.64 46.36 24.62
CA ALA A 243 -8.46 45.52 24.43
C ALA A 243 -8.75 44.14 25.02
N LEU A 244 -9.09 43.18 24.17
CA LEU A 244 -8.88 41.77 24.45
C LEU A 244 -7.62 41.38 23.69
N SER A 245 -6.55 41.15 24.45
CA SER A 245 -5.32 40.53 23.99
C SER A 245 -5.62 39.15 23.42
N ALA A 246 -5.94 39.10 22.13
CA ALA A 246 -5.86 37.86 21.38
C ALA A 246 -4.37 37.52 21.26
N SER A 247 -3.91 36.58 22.07
CA SER A 247 -2.63 35.92 21.84
C SER A 247 -2.56 35.55 20.35
N PRO A 248 -1.50 35.89 19.62
CA PRO A 248 -1.34 35.38 18.27
C PRO A 248 -1.23 33.86 18.39
N GLN A 249 -2.33 33.15 18.17
CA GLN A 249 -2.25 31.77 17.73
C GLN A 249 -1.48 31.85 16.42
N MET A 250 -0.19 31.54 16.46
CA MET A 250 0.58 31.30 15.26
C MET A 250 -0.16 30.19 14.52
N LEU A 251 -1.01 30.57 13.57
CA LEU A 251 -1.48 29.64 12.56
C LEU A 251 -0.19 29.09 11.94
N ALA A 252 0.04 27.80 12.13
CA ALA A 252 1.12 27.13 11.43
C ALA A 252 0.96 27.49 9.95
N PRO A 253 2.04 27.92 9.27
CA PRO A 253 1.96 28.16 7.83
C PRO A 253 1.40 26.90 7.18
N GLN A 254 0.30 27.03 6.43
CA GLN A 254 -0.28 25.92 5.70
C GLN A 254 0.79 25.38 4.77
N ALA A 255 1.19 24.13 4.98
CA ALA A 255 2.34 23.54 4.32
C ALA A 255 1.85 22.45 3.38
N VAL A 256 2.26 22.50 2.12
CA VAL A 256 1.98 21.37 1.23
C VAL A 256 3.04 20.30 1.49
N ALA A 257 2.63 19.22 2.17
CA ALA A 257 3.47 18.06 2.43
C ALA A 257 3.39 17.07 1.25
N LEU A 258 4.51 16.86 0.57
CA LEU A 258 4.66 15.90 -0.52
C LEU A 258 5.64 14.83 -0.11
N ALA A 259 5.31 13.58 -0.38
CA ALA A 259 6.26 12.49 -0.32
C ALA A 259 6.52 11.92 -1.71
N VAL A 260 7.76 11.53 -1.93
CA VAL A 260 8.15 10.64 -3.00
C VAL A 260 8.45 9.30 -2.36
N GLU A 261 7.65 8.30 -2.69
CA GLU A 261 7.68 6.96 -2.08
C GLU A 261 7.48 5.89 -3.17
N PRO A 262 7.86 4.61 -2.93
CA PRO A 262 7.72 3.58 -3.93
C PRO A 262 6.27 3.10 -3.99
N GLY A 263 5.75 2.96 -5.19
CA GLY A 263 4.52 2.23 -5.45
C GLY A 263 4.70 0.70 -5.35
N PRO A 264 3.59 -0.05 -5.37
CA PRO A 264 3.62 -1.51 -5.36
C PRO A 264 4.29 -2.08 -6.62
N SER A 265 4.27 -1.36 -7.74
CA SER A 265 4.83 -1.80 -9.02
C SER A 265 5.55 -0.67 -9.75
N GLY A 266 6.34 -1.04 -10.76
CA GLY A 266 6.97 -0.12 -11.71
C GLY A 266 7.35 -0.85 -12.99
N ALA A 267 8.07 -0.16 -13.88
CA ALA A 267 8.48 -0.73 -15.17
C ALA A 267 9.31 -2.01 -15.03
N SER A 268 10.04 -2.12 -13.91
CA SER A 268 10.95 -3.23 -13.61
C SER A 268 10.29 -4.40 -12.85
N GLY A 269 8.97 -4.35 -12.57
CA GLY A 269 8.23 -5.45 -11.97
C GLY A 269 7.21 -5.05 -10.90
N ASP A 270 6.54 -6.06 -10.35
CA ASP A 270 5.60 -5.96 -9.23
C ASP A 270 6.29 -6.41 -7.93
N TYR A 271 6.08 -5.64 -6.87
CA TYR A 271 6.65 -5.82 -5.53
C TYR A 271 5.53 -6.02 -4.49
N THR A 272 4.29 -6.25 -4.92
CA THR A 272 3.24 -6.75 -4.03
C THR A 272 3.64 -8.10 -3.44
N ALA A 273 3.14 -8.37 -2.24
CA ALA A 273 3.33 -9.68 -1.64
C ALA A 273 2.67 -10.74 -2.53
N THR A 274 3.42 -11.78 -2.91
CA THR A 274 2.85 -12.92 -3.64
C THR A 274 1.69 -13.48 -2.83
N PRO A 275 0.48 -13.56 -3.40
CA PRO A 275 -0.66 -14.11 -2.68
C PRO A 275 -0.38 -15.58 -2.35
N ILE A 276 -0.53 -15.94 -1.09
CA ILE A 276 -0.49 -17.34 -0.67
C ILE A 276 -1.83 -17.95 -1.07
N ALA A 277 -1.84 -18.76 -2.12
CA ALA A 277 -3.03 -19.54 -2.46
C ALA A 277 -3.28 -20.56 -1.32
N PRO A 278 -4.47 -20.56 -0.68
CA PRO A 278 -4.78 -21.56 0.32
C PRO A 278 -4.87 -22.93 -0.37
N SER A 279 -3.93 -23.83 -0.07
CA SER A 279 -3.92 -25.21 -0.55
C SER A 279 -4.79 -26.15 0.31
N MET A 280 -5.80 -25.61 1.00
CA MET A 280 -6.50 -26.29 2.10
C MET A 280 -8.01 -26.32 1.86
N SER A 281 -8.60 -27.50 1.99
CA SER A 281 -10.05 -27.70 2.06
C SER A 281 -10.45 -28.06 3.49
N TRP A 282 -11.35 -27.29 4.08
CA TRP A 282 -11.93 -27.53 5.39
C TRP A 282 -13.40 -27.89 5.20
N GLN A 283 -13.89 -28.90 5.92
CA GLN A 283 -15.32 -29.23 5.92
C GLN A 283 -15.78 -29.50 7.35
N SER A 284 -16.85 -28.82 7.77
CA SER A 284 -17.57 -29.19 8.99
C SER A 284 -18.53 -30.33 8.65
N GLY A 285 -18.48 -31.43 9.42
CA GLY A 285 -19.36 -32.57 9.20
C GLY A 285 -20.81 -32.19 9.50
N SER A 286 -21.69 -32.23 8.50
CA SER A 286 -23.13 -32.07 8.73
C SER A 286 -23.63 -33.20 9.64
N ASN A 287 -24.02 -32.83 10.87
CA ASN A 287 -24.60 -33.68 11.93
C ASN A 287 -23.63 -34.51 12.78
N ALA A 288 -22.32 -34.56 12.50
CA ALA A 288 -21.35 -35.38 13.24
C ALA A 288 -20.42 -34.60 14.19
N ALA A 289 -20.49 -33.25 14.19
CA ALA A 289 -19.68 -32.35 15.02
C ALA A 289 -18.15 -32.58 14.94
N ASN A 290 -17.66 -33.33 13.96
CA ASN A 290 -16.24 -33.53 13.71
C ASN A 290 -15.67 -32.45 12.77
N PHE A 291 -14.41 -32.10 13.03
CA PHE A 291 -13.61 -31.23 12.19
C PHE A 291 -12.70 -32.08 11.32
N THR A 292 -12.83 -31.93 10.00
CA THR A 292 -11.97 -32.63 9.04
C THR A 292 -11.05 -31.65 8.33
N TYR A 293 -9.78 -32.04 8.17
CA TYR A 293 -8.76 -31.29 7.47
C TYR A 293 -8.05 -32.20 6.47
N GLY A 294 -7.86 -31.70 5.24
CA GLY A 294 -7.17 -32.41 4.17
C GLY A 294 -6.13 -31.54 3.49
N TYR A 295 -4.94 -32.09 3.27
CA TYR A 295 -3.85 -31.46 2.54
C TYR A 295 -3.21 -32.46 1.57
N THR A 296 -3.21 -32.15 0.28
CA THR A 296 -2.56 -33.00 -0.73
C THR A 296 -1.11 -32.55 -0.88
N VAL A 297 -0.17 -33.49 -0.84
CA VAL A 297 1.24 -33.21 -1.07
C VAL A 297 1.51 -33.39 -2.56
N GLU A 298 1.91 -32.32 -3.25
CA GLU A 298 2.41 -32.45 -4.61
C GLU A 298 3.75 -33.20 -4.61
N VAL A 299 3.78 -34.33 -5.30
CA VAL A 299 4.96 -35.20 -5.39
C VAL A 299 5.53 -35.08 -6.81
N PRO A 300 6.86 -35.00 -6.99
CA PRO A 300 7.45 -35.00 -8.32
C PRO A 300 7.04 -36.23 -9.13
N SER A 301 6.87 -36.06 -10.44
CA SER A 301 6.55 -37.14 -11.37
C SER A 301 7.66 -38.20 -11.36
N ALA A 302 7.28 -39.47 -11.17
CA ALA A 302 8.22 -40.58 -11.16
C ALA A 302 8.69 -40.93 -12.59
N ILE A 303 9.97 -41.33 -12.72
CA ILE A 303 10.60 -41.68 -14.01
C ILE A 303 9.94 -42.92 -14.66
N ALA A 304 9.22 -43.74 -13.89
CA ALA A 304 8.65 -45.01 -14.34
C ALA A 304 7.19 -45.23 -13.90
N GLY A 305 6.29 -44.27 -14.18
CA GLY A 305 4.84 -44.43 -13.98
C GLY A 305 4.19 -43.34 -13.14
N ALA A 306 2.95 -43.57 -12.70
CA ALA A 306 2.25 -42.65 -11.80
C ALA A 306 2.98 -42.59 -10.43
N GLY A 307 3.29 -41.39 -9.96
CA GLY A 307 3.87 -41.18 -8.64
C GLY A 307 2.90 -41.56 -7.51
N PRO A 308 3.38 -41.78 -6.28
CA PRO A 308 2.51 -42.06 -5.15
C PRO A 308 1.61 -40.84 -4.85
N SER A 309 0.33 -41.07 -4.59
CA SER A 309 -0.56 -40.04 -4.04
C SER A 309 -0.32 -39.92 -2.55
N VAL A 310 0.24 -38.79 -2.10
CA VAL A 310 0.45 -38.50 -0.68
C VAL A 310 -0.51 -37.40 -0.25
N GLY A 311 -1.24 -37.65 0.84
CA GLY A 311 -2.11 -36.66 1.45
C GLY A 311 -2.09 -36.80 2.97
N LEU A 312 -2.24 -35.67 3.65
CA LEU A 312 -2.47 -35.60 5.09
C LEU A 312 -3.96 -35.39 5.33
N ALA A 313 -4.57 -36.27 6.12
CA ALA A 313 -5.95 -36.14 6.57
C ALA A 313 -5.98 -36.09 8.10
N TYR A 314 -6.82 -35.22 8.65
CA TYR A 314 -7.10 -35.13 10.08
C TYR A 314 -8.62 -35.14 10.28
N ASP A 315 -9.07 -35.88 11.28
CA ASP A 315 -10.45 -35.94 11.73
C ASP A 315 -10.46 -35.84 13.25
N SER A 316 -11.16 -34.86 13.81
CA SER A 316 -11.19 -34.63 15.27
C SER A 316 -11.90 -35.73 16.06
N SER A 317 -12.61 -36.64 15.41
CA SER A 317 -13.26 -37.81 16.01
C SER A 317 -12.43 -39.10 15.88
N SER A 318 -11.28 -39.05 15.20
CA SER A 318 -10.38 -40.20 15.10
C SER A 318 -9.62 -40.40 16.40
N ILE A 319 -9.71 -41.61 16.96
CA ILE A 319 -8.93 -42.05 18.12
C ILE A 319 -7.79 -42.90 17.57
N ASP A 320 -6.54 -42.54 17.83
CA ASP A 320 -5.43 -43.45 17.53
C ASP A 320 -5.56 -44.65 18.48
N GLY A 321 -5.44 -45.87 17.96
CA GLY A 321 -5.60 -47.12 18.74
C GLY A 321 -4.56 -47.31 19.85
N ARG A 322 -3.86 -46.27 20.29
CA ARG A 322 -2.98 -46.20 21.46
C ARG A 322 -3.73 -45.68 22.67
N THR A 323 -4.83 -46.33 23.03
CA THR A 323 -5.31 -46.25 24.41
C THR A 323 -4.27 -46.92 25.31
N ALA A 324 -3.68 -46.18 26.26
CA ALA A 324 -2.79 -46.74 27.26
C ALA A 324 -3.55 -47.77 28.11
N SER A 325 -3.54 -49.03 27.69
CA SER A 325 -3.92 -50.16 28.52
C SER A 325 -2.64 -50.71 29.18
N THR A 326 -2.64 -50.63 30.51
CA THR A 326 -1.73 -51.19 31.54
C THR A 326 -0.56 -52.06 31.10
#